data_AF-A0A960H537-F1
#
_entry.id   AF-A0A960H537-F1
#
_cell.length_a   1.000
_cell.length_b   1.000
_cell.length_c   1.000
_cell.angle_alpha   90.00
_cell.angle_beta   90.00
_cell.angle_gamma   90.00
#
_symmetry.space_group_name_H-M   'P 1'
#
loop_
_entity.id
_entity.type
_entity.pdbx_description
1 polymer ?
#
loop_
_entity_poly.entity_id
_entity_poly.type
_entity_poly.pdbx_seq_one_letter_code
_entity_poly.pdbx_strand_id
1 'polypeptide(L)' 'AVLAVQGPRSADVLGALGLPTDMDYMEYADASYSGVPVRVCRTGYTGEHGYELLPPWDAAPVVFDALVTEVQAAGGAP' A
#
# COMPACT_ATOMS: atom_id res chain seq x y z
N ALA A 1 -8.31 4.60 -7.71
CA ALA A 1 -8.89 3.48 -6.91
C ALA A 1 -8.46 3.66 -5.46
N VAL A 2 -8.96 2.84 -4.53
CA VAL A 2 -8.43 2.75 -3.16
C VAL A 2 -8.05 1.29 -2.92
N LEU A 3 -6.78 1.04 -2.62
CA LEU A 3 -6.25 -0.29 -2.36
C LEU A 3 -5.80 -0.33 -0.89
N ALA A 4 -6.45 -1.14 -0.07
CA ALA A 4 -6.13 -1.25 1.34
C ALA A 4 -5.18 -2.43 1.59
N VAL A 5 -4.09 -2.17 2.30
CA VAL A 5 -3.14 -3.19 2.76
C VAL A 5 -3.14 -3.16 4.28
N GLN A 6 -3.75 -4.17 4.90
CA GLN A 6 -4.00 -4.20 6.33
C GLN A 6 -3.26 -5.39 6.97
N GLY A 7 -2.87 -5.23 8.23
CA GLY A 7 -2.25 -6.29 9.03
C GLY A 7 -0.82 -5.98 9.46
N PRO A 8 -0.27 -6.76 10.40
CA PRO A 8 0.99 -6.47 11.09
C PRO A 8 2.22 -6.38 10.17
N ARG A 9 2.14 -6.96 8.96
CA ARG A 9 3.21 -6.96 7.96
C ARG A 9 2.99 -5.97 6.82
N SER A 10 1.98 -5.10 6.90
CA SER A 10 1.65 -4.15 5.83
C SER A 10 2.80 -3.17 5.54
N ALA A 11 3.57 -2.78 6.56
CA ALA A 11 4.78 -1.98 6.36
C ALA A 11 5.86 -2.75 5.57
N ASP A 12 6.09 -4.02 5.86
CA ASP A 12 7.06 -4.84 5.12
C ASP A 12 6.66 -4.95 3.64
N VAL A 13 5.37 -5.18 3.36
CA VAL A 13 4.82 -5.26 2.00
C VAL A 13 5.05 -3.97 1.23
N LEU A 14 4.73 -2.81 1.81
CA LEU A 14 4.95 -1.52 1.15
C LEU A 14 6.44 -1.21 0.99
N GLY A 15 7.26 -1.54 2.00
CA GLY A 15 8.70 -1.36 1.96
C GLY A 15 9.38 -2.18 0.85
N ALA A 16 8.91 -3.40 0.59
CA ALA A 16 9.38 -4.23 -0.52
C ALA A 16 9.12 -3.59 -1.89
N LEU A 17 8.06 -2.78 -2.02
CA LEU A 17 7.74 -2.00 -3.22
C LEU A 17 8.44 -0.63 -3.26
N GLY A 18 9.25 -0.30 -2.25
CA GLY A 18 9.91 0.99 -2.12
C GLY A 18 8.96 2.15 -1.80
N LEU A 19 7.78 1.85 -1.26
CA LEU A 19 6.79 2.85 -0.86
C LEU A 19 7.04 3.35 0.57
N PRO A 20 6.65 4.60 0.90
CA PRO A 20 6.87 5.16 2.23
C PRO A 20 6.04 4.44 3.29
N THR A 21 6.68 4.18 4.43
CA THR A 21 6.05 3.47 5.57
C THR A 21 6.27 4.16 6.92
N ASP A 22 7.30 5.01 7.03
CA ASP A 22 7.66 5.76 8.23
C ASP A 22 6.82 7.05 8.31
N MET A 23 5.63 6.93 8.90
CA MET A 23 4.58 7.95 8.90
C MET A 23 3.71 7.78 10.14
N ASP A 24 3.28 8.89 10.74
CA ASP A 24 2.35 8.85 11.87
C ASP A 24 0.93 8.45 11.40
N TYR A 25 0.10 7.96 12.33
CA TYR A 25 -1.27 7.58 12.03
C TYR A 25 -2.07 8.78 11.50
N MET A 26 -2.84 8.57 10.42
CA MET A 26 -3.56 9.60 9.64
C MET A 26 -2.70 10.53 8.79
N GLU A 27 -1.39 10.29 8.69
CA GLU A 27 -0.55 11.00 7.71
C GLU A 27 -0.63 10.40 6.31
N TYR A 28 -0.22 11.17 5.31
CA TYR A 28 -0.07 10.70 3.94
C TYR A 28 1.23 11.22 3.31
N ALA A 29 1.73 10.49 2.32
CA ALA A 29 2.89 10.84 1.53
C ALA A 29 2.63 10.50 0.06
N ASP A 30 3.16 11.33 -0.83
CA ASP A 30 3.15 11.04 -2.27
C ASP A 30 4.40 10.25 -2.64
N ALA A 31 4.19 9.22 -3.46
CA ALA A 31 5.22 8.32 -3.96
C ALA A 31 4.94 7.95 -5.42
N SER A 32 5.80 7.12 -5.99
CA SER A 32 5.54 6.52 -7.29
C SER A 32 5.99 5.07 -7.30
N TYR A 33 5.21 4.21 -7.95
CA TYR A 33 5.58 2.82 -8.21
C TYR A 33 5.53 2.56 -9.71
N SER A 34 6.65 2.12 -10.29
CA SER A 34 6.76 1.87 -11.74
C SER A 34 6.27 3.04 -12.61
N GLY A 35 6.53 4.29 -12.18
CA GLY A 35 6.10 5.51 -12.87
C GLY A 35 4.63 5.91 -12.63
N VAL A 36 3.85 5.10 -11.90
CA VAL A 36 2.48 5.42 -11.48
C VAL A 36 2.54 6.29 -10.22
N PRO A 37 1.98 7.51 -10.20
CA PRO A 37 1.86 8.29 -8.98
C PRO A 37 0.90 7.60 -8.01
N VAL A 38 1.30 7.49 -6.74
CA VAL A 38 0.50 6.85 -5.69
C VAL A 38 0.56 7.72 -4.45
N ARG A 39 -0.61 8.09 -3.92
CA ARG A 39 -0.69 8.61 -2.55
C ARG A 39 -0.81 7.45 -1.59
N VAL A 40 0.07 7.39 -0.60
CA VAL A 40 0.09 6.40 0.47
C VAL A 40 -0.42 7.07 1.73
N CYS A 41 -1.50 6.56 2.29
CA CYS A 41 -2.08 7.03 3.54
C CYS A 41 -1.82 6.00 4.64
N ARG A 42 -1.38 6.46 5.80
CA ARG A 42 -1.23 5.67 7.01
C ARG A 42 -2.58 5.56 7.73
N THR A 43 -3.49 4.80 7.12
CA THR A 43 -4.90 4.68 7.52
C THR A 43 -5.38 3.22 7.41
N GLY A 44 -6.37 2.87 8.23
CA GLY A 44 -6.93 1.53 8.25
C GLY A 44 -8.18 1.45 9.12
N TYR A 45 -9.18 0.71 8.65
CA TYR A 45 -10.47 0.56 9.34
C TYR A 45 -10.55 -0.68 10.23
N THR A 46 -9.53 -1.55 10.21
CA THR A 46 -9.49 -2.81 10.97
C THR A 46 -8.96 -2.63 12.39
N GLY A 47 -8.39 -1.46 12.72
CA GLY A 47 -7.68 -1.22 13.97
C GLY A 47 -6.26 -1.80 14.01
N GLU A 48 -5.84 -2.47 12.94
CA GLU A 48 -4.48 -2.97 12.77
C GLU A 48 -3.58 -1.94 12.08
N HIS A 49 -2.27 -2.18 12.09
CA HIS A 49 -1.32 -1.41 11.28
C HIS A 49 -1.70 -1.59 9.79
N GLY A 50 -2.05 -0.51 9.09
CA GLY A 50 -2.41 -0.60 7.67
C GLY A 50 -2.25 0.69 6.87
N TYR A 51 -2.32 0.54 5.55
CA TYR A 51 -2.16 1.64 4.60
C TYR A 51 -3.26 1.60 3.54
N GLU A 52 -3.57 2.76 2.99
CA GLU A 52 -4.41 2.91 1.81
C GLU A 52 -3.59 3.56 0.69
N LEU A 53 -3.60 2.93 -0.48
CA LEU A 53 -2.90 3.41 -1.67
C LEU A 53 -3.92 3.92 -2.68
N LEU A 54 -3.69 5.14 -3.18
CA LEU A 54 -4.59 5.83 -4.10
C LEU A 54 -3.88 6.11 -5.43
N PRO A 55 -3.74 5.12 -6.32
CA PRO A 55 -3.33 5.35 -7.70
C PRO A 55 -4.48 5.91 -8.57
N PRO A 56 -4.18 6.55 -9.71
CA PRO A 56 -5.14 6.81 -10.77
C PRO A 56 -5.90 5.54 -11.16
N TRP A 57 -7.18 5.67 -11.50
CA TRP A 57 -8.05 4.53 -11.80
C TRP A 57 -7.47 3.61 -12.89
N ASP A 58 -7.06 4.17 -14.02
CA ASP A 58 -6.58 3.42 -15.17
C ASP A 58 -5.23 2.72 -14.92
N ALA A 59 -4.48 3.16 -13.91
CA ALA A 59 -3.19 2.61 -13.52
C ALA A 59 -3.25 1.76 -12.24
N ALA A 60 -4.42 1.64 -11.61
CA ALA A 60 -4.59 0.87 -10.38
C ALA A 60 -4.20 -0.61 -10.51
N PRO A 61 -4.47 -1.31 -11.64
CA PRO A 61 -4.05 -2.70 -11.80
C PRO A 61 -2.54 -2.92 -11.62
N VAL A 62 -1.70 -1.98 -12.11
CA VAL A 62 -0.23 -2.06 -11.98
C VAL A 62 0.20 -2.10 -10.52
N VAL A 63 -0.41 -1.27 -9.68
CA VAL A 63 -0.11 -1.21 -8.24
C VAL A 63 -0.73 -2.40 -7.52
N PHE A 64 -1.95 -2.80 -7.90
CA PHE A 64 -2.65 -3.93 -7.29
C PHE A 64 -1.89 -5.25 -7.51
N ASP A 65 -1.47 -5.56 -8.73
CA ASP A 65 -0.76 -6.82 -9.03
C ASP A 65 0.56 -6.93 -8.25
N ALA A 66 1.26 -5.81 -8.09
CA ALA A 66 2.47 -5.71 -7.28
C ALA A 66 2.16 -5.95 -5.79
N LEU A 67 1.10 -5.32 -5.26
CA LEU A 67 0.66 -5.55 -3.88
C LEU A 67 0.28 -7.02 -3.64
N VAL A 68 -0.49 -7.64 -4.55
CA VAL A 68 -0.89 -9.05 -4.41
C VAL A 68 0.35 -9.96 -4.33
N THR A 69 1.35 -9.71 -5.17
CA THR A 69 2.60 -10.48 -5.17
C THR A 69 3.31 -10.40 -3.82
N GLU A 70 3.49 -9.19 -3.29
CA GLU A 70 4.20 -8.99 -2.00
C GLU A 70 3.36 -9.43 -0.79
N VAL A 71 2.03 -9.25 -0.82
CA VAL A 71 1.12 -9.76 0.21
C VAL A 71 1.19 -11.28 0.29
N GLN A 72 1.18 -11.97 -0.86
CA GLN A 72 1.32 -13.43 -0.89
C GLN A 72 2.71 -13.88 -0.41
N ALA A 73 3.78 -13.18 -0.79
CA ALA A 73 5.13 -13.44 -0.27
C ALA A 73 5.21 -13.24 1.25
N ALA A 74 4.42 -12.32 1.80
CA ALA A 74 4.25 -12.11 3.24
C ALA A 74 3.28 -13.10 3.91
N GLY A 75 2.74 -14.08 3.18
CA GLY A 75 1.81 -15.09 3.70
C GLY A 75 0.37 -14.59 3.90
N GLY A 76 0.04 -13.43 3.36
CA GLY A 76 -1.33 -12.89 3.32
C GLY A 76 -2.10 -13.34 2.08
N ALA A 77 -3.28 -12.75 1.90
CA ALA A 77 -4.15 -12.96 0.75
C ALA A 77 -4.77 -11.61 0.30
N PRO A 78 -5.15 -11.47 -0.98
CA PRO A 78 -5.89 -10.31 -1.48
C PRO A 78 -7.29 -10.17 -0.88
#